data_AF-A0A024JX99-F1
#
_entry.id   AF-A0A024JX99-F1
#
_cell.length_a   1.000
_cell.length_b   1.000
_cell.length_c   1.000
_cell.angle_alpha   90.00
_cell.angle_beta   90.00
_cell.angle_gamma   90.00
#
_symmetry.space_group_name_H-M   'P 1'
#
loop_
_entity.id
_entity.type
_entity.pdbx_description
1 polymer ?
#
loop_
_entity_poly.entity_id
_entity_poly.type
_entity_poly.pdbx_seq_one_letter_code
_entity_poly.pdbx_strand_id
1 'polypeptide(L)'
;MGADFSQGDQAAATGESGKRAGKRTSEQMSAEDLEKYETEMELSLYREYKDIVGQFSYVVETERRFYLANSVEMVPRNADGEVYFELRLSDAWVWDMYRPARFVKQVRVVTFKDVNIEEVEKPELRLPE
;
A
#
# COMPACT_ATOMS: atom_id res chain seq x y z
N MET A 1 86.51 13.85 -14.38
CA MET A 1 86.63 14.50 -13.05
C MET A 1 85.66 15.67 -13.04
N GLY A 2 84.67 15.79 -12.18
CA GLY A 2 84.24 15.01 -11.03
C GLY A 2 82.82 15.51 -10.70
N ALA A 3 82.02 14.63 -10.08
CA ALA A 3 80.73 14.98 -9.53
C ALA A 3 80.87 16.06 -8.46
N ASP A 4 79.87 16.93 -8.32
CA ASP A 4 79.49 17.38 -6.99
C ASP A 4 77.97 17.58 -6.90
N PHE A 5 77.39 16.78 -6.02
CA PHE A 5 75.99 16.69 -5.67
C PHE A 5 75.93 17.26 -4.26
N SER A 6 75.50 18.51 -4.10
CA SER A 6 75.31 19.07 -2.75
C SER A 6 73.84 19.15 -2.41
N GLN A 7 73.54 18.46 -1.32
CA GLN A 7 72.30 18.28 -0.61
C GLN A 7 71.90 19.58 0.12
N GLY A 8 70.59 19.85 0.20
CA GLY A 8 69.99 20.87 1.06
C GLY A 8 68.54 20.47 1.35
N ASP A 9 68.21 20.38 2.63
CA ASP A 9 67.13 19.60 3.23
C ASP A 9 66.01 20.50 3.82
N GLN A 10 64.79 19.94 3.97
CA GLN A 10 63.61 20.34 4.80
C GLN A 10 62.79 21.59 4.36
N ALA A 11 61.46 21.67 4.44
CA ALA A 11 60.40 20.88 5.09
C ALA A 11 58.99 21.13 4.46
N ALA A 12 58.14 20.10 4.54
CA ALA A 12 56.67 20.07 4.77
C ALA A 12 55.70 21.07 4.11
N ALA A 13 54.73 20.54 3.33
CA ALA A 13 53.28 20.63 3.61
C ALA A 13 52.42 19.93 2.54
N THR A 14 51.78 18.82 2.95
CA THR A 14 50.40 18.38 2.67
C THR A 14 49.67 18.81 1.39
N GLY A 15 49.13 17.81 0.67
CA GLY A 15 48.11 18.00 -0.37
C GLY A 15 47.53 16.70 -0.93
N GLU A 16 47.07 15.78 -0.08
CA GLU A 16 46.12 14.74 -0.52
C GLU A 16 44.76 15.41 -0.77
N SER A 17 44.19 15.25 -1.96
CA SER A 17 42.76 15.46 -2.19
C SER A 17 42.24 14.51 -3.26
N GLY A 18 42.06 13.26 -2.82
CA GLY A 18 40.70 12.75 -2.60
C GLY A 18 39.73 12.82 -3.77
N LYS A 19 39.62 11.68 -4.45
CA LYS A 19 38.39 11.09 -5.01
C LYS A 19 37.09 11.84 -4.68
N ARG A 20 36.32 12.21 -5.69
CA ARG A 20 34.85 12.13 -5.63
C ARG A 20 34.33 11.22 -6.71
N ALA A 21 34.42 9.93 -6.39
CA ALA A 21 33.62 8.87 -6.96
C ALA A 21 32.12 9.20 -6.81
N GLY A 22 31.33 8.72 -7.78
CA GLY A 22 29.88 8.84 -7.80
C GLY A 22 29.22 8.31 -6.54
N LYS A 23 28.82 9.24 -5.66
CA LYS A 23 27.96 9.01 -4.50
C LYS A 23 26.82 10.03 -4.55
N ARG A 24 25.95 9.96 -5.55
CA ARG A 24 24.74 10.83 -5.64
C ARG A 24 23.54 10.17 -6.35
N THR A 25 23.51 8.85 -6.41
CA THR A 25 22.37 8.10 -6.98
C THR A 25 21.70 7.17 -5.98
N SER A 26 22.14 7.16 -4.71
CA SER A 26 21.63 6.24 -3.68
C SER A 26 21.17 6.88 -2.37
N GLU A 27 20.99 8.21 -2.30
CA GLU A 27 20.04 8.81 -1.34
C GLU A 27 18.62 8.58 -1.89
N GLN A 28 18.30 7.28 -2.00
CA GLN A 28 17.17 6.61 -2.63
C GLN A 28 15.84 7.01 -1.97
N MET A 29 15.04 7.85 -2.66
CA MET A 29 13.77 8.42 -2.20
C MET A 29 13.88 9.19 -0.88
N SER A 30 13.74 10.53 -0.94
CA SER A 30 13.64 11.35 0.27
C SER A 30 12.44 10.88 1.11
N ALA A 31 12.47 11.09 2.43
CA ALA A 31 11.29 10.87 3.27
C ALA A 31 10.06 11.63 2.72
N GLU A 32 10.29 12.83 2.18
CA GLU A 32 9.26 13.62 1.50
C GLU A 32 8.73 12.95 0.21
N ASP A 33 9.58 12.25 -0.55
CA ASP A 33 9.15 11.51 -1.75
C ASP A 33 8.31 10.29 -1.37
N LEU A 34 8.65 9.62 -0.26
CA LEU A 34 7.90 8.48 0.28
C LEU A 34 6.53 8.92 0.80
N GLU A 35 6.48 9.99 1.61
CA GLU A 35 5.22 10.56 2.11
C GLU A 35 4.30 11.01 0.97
N LYS A 36 4.89 11.65 -0.06
CA LYS A 36 4.14 12.06 -1.24
C LYS A 36 3.59 10.86 -2.01
N TYR A 37 4.39 9.82 -2.19
CA TYR A 37 3.97 8.59 -2.85
C TYR A 37 2.82 7.90 -2.09
N GLU A 38 2.91 7.80 -0.77
CA GLU A 38 1.85 7.24 0.08
C GLU A 38 0.55 8.05 -0.04
N THR A 39 0.65 9.38 0.03
CA THR A 39 -0.50 10.30 -0.13
C THR A 39 -1.17 10.14 -1.50
N GLU A 40 -0.39 10.01 -2.57
CA GLU A 40 -0.92 9.80 -3.92
C GLU A 40 -1.63 8.45 -4.05
N MET A 41 -1.10 7.39 -3.43
CA MET A 41 -1.76 6.07 -3.42
C MET A 41 -3.08 6.10 -2.64
N GLU A 42 -3.13 6.76 -1.48
CA GLU A 42 -4.36 6.92 -0.69
C GLU A 42 -5.42 7.71 -1.45
N LEU A 43 -5.02 8.84 -2.07
CA LEU A 43 -5.93 9.66 -2.88
C LEU A 43 -6.47 8.88 -4.07
N SER A 44 -5.63 8.05 -4.71
CA SER A 44 -6.07 7.18 -5.81
C SER A 44 -7.08 6.14 -5.34
N LEU A 45 -6.85 5.51 -4.17
CA LEU A 45 -7.76 4.53 -3.60
C LEU A 45 -9.13 5.14 -3.27
N TYR A 46 -9.13 6.33 -2.64
CA TYR A 46 -10.34 7.07 -2.31
C TYR A 46 -11.16 7.45 -3.55
N ARG A 47 -10.49 7.91 -4.62
CA ARG A 47 -11.17 8.23 -5.89
C ARG A 47 -11.84 7.01 -6.50
N GLU A 48 -11.11 5.90 -6.60
CA GLU A 48 -11.67 4.65 -7.12
C GLU A 48 -12.90 4.21 -6.30
N TYR A 49 -12.82 4.23 -4.97
CA TYR A 49 -13.96 3.94 -4.11
C TYR A 49 -15.17 4.82 -4.43
N LYS A 50 -14.97 6.14 -4.51
CA LYS A 50 -16.06 7.10 -4.81
C LYS A 50 -16.72 6.81 -6.15
N ASP A 51 -15.96 6.35 -7.14
CA ASP A 51 -16.45 6.05 -8.49
C ASP A 51 -17.23 4.74 -8.56
N ILE A 52 -16.90 3.75 -7.72
CA ILE A 52 -17.47 2.40 -7.82
C ILE A 52 -18.45 2.05 -6.71
N VAL A 53 -18.48 2.75 -5.58
CA VAL A 53 -19.28 2.36 -4.40
C VAL A 53 -20.76 2.13 -4.74
N GLY A 54 -21.35 2.97 -5.59
CA GLY A 54 -22.75 2.84 -6.02
C GLY A 54 -23.04 1.64 -6.94
N GLN A 55 -22.01 0.91 -7.37
CA GLN A 55 -22.14 -0.30 -8.21
C GLN A 55 -22.25 -1.58 -7.37
N PHE A 56 -21.98 -1.51 -6.05
CA PHE A 56 -22.03 -2.64 -5.14
C PHE A 56 -23.29 -2.59 -4.28
N SER A 57 -23.69 -3.75 -3.76
CA SER A 57 -24.89 -3.88 -2.92
C SER A 57 -24.58 -3.84 -1.43
N TYR A 58 -23.36 -4.20 -1.02
CA TYR A 58 -22.97 -4.30 0.38
C TYR A 58 -21.62 -3.66 0.67
N VAL A 59 -21.53 -3.04 1.85
CA VAL A 59 -20.27 -2.78 2.57
C VAL A 59 -20.08 -3.90 3.58
N VAL A 60 -18.90 -4.51 3.59
CA VAL A 60 -18.54 -5.58 4.53
C VAL A 60 -17.23 -5.22 5.22
N GLU A 61 -17.28 -5.03 6.53
CA GLU A 61 -16.10 -4.76 7.34
C GLU A 61 -15.77 -5.94 8.25
N THR A 62 -14.48 -6.20 8.34
CA THR A 62 -13.88 -7.22 9.20
C THR A 62 -12.72 -6.59 9.95
N GLU A 63 -12.21 -7.26 10.97
CA GLU A 63 -11.08 -6.76 11.77
C GLU A 63 -9.82 -6.37 10.94
N ARG A 64 -9.65 -6.94 9.74
CA ARG A 64 -8.48 -6.71 8.89
C ARG A 64 -8.75 -5.91 7.63
N ARG A 65 -9.98 -5.93 7.12
CA ARG A 65 -10.29 -5.47 5.76
C ARG A 65 -11.72 -4.97 5.64
N PHE A 66 -11.84 -3.96 4.78
CA PHE A 66 -13.08 -3.44 4.26
C PHE A 66 -13.28 -3.95 2.83
N TYR A 67 -14.52 -4.33 2.50
CA TYR A 67 -14.92 -4.77 1.17
C TYR A 67 -16.19 -4.06 0.72
N LEU A 68 -16.28 -3.85 -0.58
CA LEU A 68 -17.55 -3.75 -1.27
C LEU A 68 -17.87 -5.11 -1.90
N ALA A 69 -19.12 -5.54 -1.88
CA ALA A 69 -19.54 -6.82 -2.47
C ALA A 69 -20.95 -6.75 -3.06
N ASN A 70 -21.22 -7.56 -4.08
CA ASN A 70 -22.58 -7.71 -4.60
C ASN A 70 -23.37 -8.84 -3.93
N SER A 71 -22.67 -9.77 -3.29
CA SER A 71 -23.27 -10.82 -2.48
C SER A 71 -22.39 -11.13 -1.28
N VAL A 72 -23.03 -11.36 -0.14
CA VAL A 72 -22.41 -11.75 1.12
C VAL A 72 -23.23 -12.88 1.76
N GLU A 73 -22.56 -13.98 2.10
CA GLU A 73 -23.09 -15.05 2.95
C GLU A 73 -22.20 -15.11 4.20
N MET A 74 -22.80 -15.03 5.39
CA MET A 74 -22.12 -15.27 6.66
C MET A 74 -22.61 -16.57 7.27
N VAL A 75 -21.71 -17.52 7.45
CA VAL A 75 -21.99 -18.85 8.00
C VAL A 75 -21.35 -18.95 9.38
N PRO A 76 -22.14 -19.04 10.47
CA PRO A 76 -21.60 -19.37 11.78
C PRO A 76 -21.14 -20.83 11.81
N ARG A 77 -19.97 -21.06 12.41
CA ARG A 77 -19.38 -22.39 12.57
C ARG A 77 -19.06 -22.62 14.04
N ASN A 78 -19.33 -23.84 14.49
CA ASN A 78 -18.97 -24.31 15.82
C ASN A 78 -17.86 -25.35 15.66
N ALA A 79 -16.70 -25.13 16.29
CA ALA A 79 -15.63 -26.10 16.36
C ALA A 79 -15.09 -26.14 17.79
N ASP A 80 -15.10 -27.32 18.42
CA ASP A 80 -14.51 -27.56 19.74
C ASP A 80 -14.96 -26.58 20.84
N GLY A 81 -16.21 -26.13 20.78
CA GLY A 81 -16.81 -25.19 21.74
C GLY A 81 -16.59 -23.72 21.44
N GLU A 82 -15.84 -23.38 20.39
CA GLU A 82 -15.65 -22.01 19.91
C GLU A 82 -16.53 -21.73 18.68
N VAL A 83 -17.05 -20.50 18.62
CA VAL A 83 -17.82 -20.00 17.48
C VAL A 83 -16.93 -19.10 16.63
N TYR A 84 -16.93 -19.33 15.32
CA TYR A 84 -16.33 -18.43 14.35
C TYR A 84 -17.25 -18.20 13.17
N PHE A 85 -17.00 -17.14 12.40
CA PHE A 85 -17.77 -16.78 11.22
C PHE A 85 -16.95 -17.02 9.96
N GLU A 86 -17.54 -17.72 9.00
CA GLU A 86 -17.04 -17.81 7.64
C GLU A 86 -17.87 -16.86 6.77
N LEU A 87 -17.22 -15.87 6.15
CA LEU A 87 -17.82 -15.04 5.13
C LEU A 87 -17.46 -15.56 3.74
N ARG A 88 -18.43 -15.51 2.84
CA ARG A 88 -18.26 -15.70 1.40
C ARG A 88 -18.80 -14.49 0.68
N LEU A 89 -17.91 -13.75 0.04
CA LEU A 89 -18.25 -12.58 -0.76
C LEU A 89 -18.08 -12.92 -2.24
N SER A 90 -18.99 -12.45 -3.08
CA SER A 90 -18.89 -12.57 -4.54
C SER A 90 -18.91 -11.20 -5.20
N ASP A 91 -18.16 -11.07 -6.30
CA ASP A 91 -17.97 -9.83 -7.05
C ASP A 91 -17.63 -8.69 -6.10
N ALA A 92 -16.44 -8.79 -5.49
CA ALA A 92 -16.03 -7.94 -4.41
C ALA A 92 -14.86 -7.04 -4.82
N TRP A 93 -14.80 -5.88 -4.18
CA TRP A 93 -13.67 -4.98 -4.25
C TRP A 93 -13.10 -4.81 -2.84
N VAL A 94 -11.78 -4.86 -2.70
CA VAL A 94 -11.10 -4.74 -1.40
C VAL A 94 -10.43 -3.37 -1.26
N TRP A 95 -10.63 -2.72 -0.11
CA TRP A 95 -9.91 -1.50 0.25
C TRP A 95 -8.47 -1.85 0.66
N ASP A 96 -7.57 -1.88 -0.32
CA ASP A 96 -6.17 -2.27 -0.14
C ASP A 96 -5.26 -1.46 -1.09
N MET A 97 -4.45 -0.56 -0.52
CA MET A 97 -3.54 0.31 -1.29
C MET A 97 -2.40 -0.45 -1.97
N TYR A 98 -2.07 -1.66 -1.49
CA TYR A 98 -0.91 -2.42 -1.96
C TYR A 98 -1.26 -3.39 -3.10
N ARG A 99 -2.53 -3.48 -3.50
CA ARG A 99 -2.97 -4.37 -4.57
C ARG A 99 -2.97 -3.67 -5.93
N PRO A 100 -2.34 -4.26 -6.95
CA PRO A 100 -2.43 -3.75 -8.32
C PRO A 100 -3.84 -3.91 -8.92
N ALA A 101 -4.62 -4.90 -8.45
CA ALA A 101 -6.03 -5.09 -8.80
C ALA A 101 -6.84 -5.39 -7.54
N ARG A 102 -7.90 -4.59 -7.31
CA ARG A 102 -8.75 -4.69 -6.12
C ARG A 102 -10.04 -5.45 -6.35
N PHE A 103 -10.46 -5.64 -7.59
CA PHE A 103 -11.62 -6.48 -7.90
C PHE A 103 -11.26 -7.97 -7.83
N VAL A 104 -12.07 -8.73 -7.10
CA VAL A 104 -11.89 -10.16 -6.83
C VAL A 104 -13.22 -10.86 -6.99
N LYS A 105 -13.23 -11.97 -7.73
CA LYS A 105 -14.46 -12.72 -8.02
C LYS A 105 -15.08 -13.34 -6.76
N GLN A 106 -14.25 -13.89 -5.89
CA GLN A 106 -14.68 -14.52 -4.64
C GLN A 106 -13.70 -14.18 -3.53
N VAL A 107 -14.23 -13.93 -2.33
CA VAL A 107 -13.45 -13.76 -1.10
C VAL A 107 -14.02 -14.69 -0.05
N ARG A 108 -13.13 -15.42 0.64
CA ARG A 108 -13.47 -16.18 1.84
C ARG A 108 -12.74 -15.58 3.02
N VAL A 109 -13.47 -15.14 4.04
CA VAL A 109 -12.91 -14.66 5.31
C VAL A 109 -13.32 -15.61 6.42
N VAL A 110 -12.39 -15.92 7.32
CA VAL A 110 -12.68 -16.66 8.55
C VAL A 110 -12.23 -15.77 9.69
N THR A 111 -13.13 -15.45 10.62
CA THR A 111 -12.82 -14.58 11.77
C THR A 111 -13.59 -15.02 13.01
N PHE A 112 -12.98 -14.74 14.16
CA PHE A 112 -13.59 -14.88 15.49
C PHE A 112 -14.05 -13.51 16.04
N LYS A 113 -13.93 -12.46 15.23
CA LYS A 113 -14.31 -11.09 15.57
C LYS A 113 -15.66 -10.73 14.98
N ASP A 114 -16.08 -9.53 15.33
CA ASP A 114 -17.21 -8.85 14.74
C ASP A 114 -17.02 -8.64 13.23
N VAL A 115 -18.17 -8.58 12.57
CA VAL A 115 -18.32 -8.41 11.14
C VAL A 115 -19.46 -7.43 10.97
N ASN A 116 -19.19 -6.30 10.32
CA ASN A 116 -20.23 -5.34 9.96
C ASN A 116 -20.66 -5.60 8.51
N ILE A 117 -21.96 -5.70 8.27
CA ILE A 117 -22.52 -5.89 6.93
C ILE A 117 -23.65 -4.87 6.77
N GLU A 118 -23.44 -3.92 5.86
CA GLU A 118 -24.41 -2.87 5.55
C GLU A 118 -24.85 -2.98 4.10
N GLU A 119 -26.14 -2.79 3.85
CA GLU A 119 -26.66 -2.65 2.50
C GLU A 119 -26.49 -1.20 2.03
N VAL A 120 -25.93 -1.02 0.84
CA VAL A 120 -25.68 0.30 0.27
C VAL A 120 -26.97 0.82 -0.36
N GLU A 121 -27.40 2.02 0.02
CA GLU A 121 -28.47 2.71 -0.69
C GLU A 121 -28.07 2.93 -2.15
N LYS A 122 -28.81 2.31 -3.07
CA LYS A 122 -28.59 2.52 -4.50
C LYS A 122 -29.09 3.92 -4.86
N PRO A 123 -28.27 4.77 -5.49
CA PRO A 123 -28.77 6.04 -6.00
C PRO A 123 -29.95 5.78 -6.93
N GLU A 124 -31.07 6.46 -6.71
CA GLU A 124 -32.24 6.36 -7.59
C GLU A 124 -31.78 6.62 -9.02
N LEU A 125 -32.02 5.65 -9.91
CA LEU A 125 -31.75 5.77 -11.34
C LEU A 125 -32.56 6.93 -11.91
N ARG A 126 -31.95 8.12 -11.98
CA ARG A 126 -32.47 9.21 -12.81
C ARG A 126 -32.15 8.87 -14.26
N LEU A 127 -33.16 8.39 -14.98
CA LEU A 127 -33.08 8.31 -16.43
C LEU A 127 -32.91 9.74 -16.96
N PRO A 128 -31.89 10.01 -17.80
CA PRO A 128 -31.83 11.28 -18.51
C PRO A 128 -33.07 11.43 -19.40
N GLU A 129 -33.66 12.63 -19.44
CA GLU A 129 -34.75 12.97 -20.37
C GLU A 129 -34.30 12.86 -21.84
#